data_AF-A0A7S3K322-F1
#
_entry.id   AF-A0A7S3K322-F1
#
_cell.length_a   1.000
_cell.length_b   1.000
_cell.length_c   1.000
_cell.angle_alpha   90.00
_cell.angle_beta   90.00
_cell.angle_gamma   90.00
#
_symmetry.space_group_name_H-M   'P 1'
#
loop_
_entity.id
_entity.type
_entity.pdbx_description
1 polymer ?
#
loop_
_entity_poly.entity_id
_entity_poly.type
_entity_poly.pdbx_seq_one_letter_code
_entity_poly.pdbx_strand_id
1 'polypeptide(L)'
;MAGIDTIIIVIKSIYKVYEEVKANKKRCARLCERLRALESALNELKNQNYATQEEALEITLKVVQDAKKLVEKFTTAKWYIKVYGAATGGTKDDFAAINERLQGC
;
A
#
# COMPACT_ATOMS: atom_id res chain seq x y z
N MET A 1 -11.89 6.33 14.07
CA MET A 1 -10.64 7.02 14.44
C MET A 1 -9.45 6.29 13.83
N ALA A 2 -8.95 6.83 12.71
CA ALA A 2 -7.66 6.46 12.18
C ALA A 2 -6.57 7.16 12.99
N GLY A 3 -5.73 6.40 13.70
CA GLY A 3 -4.53 6.93 14.34
C GLY A 3 -3.29 6.65 13.50
N ILE A 4 -2.25 7.48 13.65
CA ILE A 4 -0.94 7.25 13.02
C ILE A 4 -0.45 5.81 13.28
N ASP A 5 -0.61 5.33 14.52
CA ASP A 5 -0.24 3.96 14.90
C ASP A 5 -1.00 2.90 14.12
N THR A 6 -2.32 3.09 13.90
CA THR A 6 -3.13 2.17 13.10
C THR A 6 -2.59 2.08 11.68
N ILE A 7 -2.23 3.21 11.07
CA ILE A 7 -1.69 3.26 9.71
C ILE A 7 -0.35 2.52 9.65
N ILE A 8 0.56 2.79 10.58
CA ILE A 8 1.88 2.12 10.67
C ILE A 8 1.70 0.60 10.82
N ILE A 9 0.76 0.14 11.65
CA ILE A 9 0.45 -1.29 11.81
C ILE A 9 0.04 -1.92 10.47
N VAL A 10 -0.82 -1.24 9.70
CA VAL A 10 -1.23 -1.75 8.38
C VAL A 10 -0.05 -1.78 7.43
N ILE A 11 0.79 -0.74 7.39
CA ILE A 11 2.01 -0.70 6.57
C ILE A 11 2.92 -1.90 6.88
N LYS A 12 3.21 -2.16 8.16
CA LYS A 12 4.00 -3.31 8.58
C LYS A 12 3.38 -4.64 8.18
N SER A 13 2.04 -4.74 8.21
CA SER A 13 1.35 -5.95 7.73
C SER A 13 1.55 -6.17 6.22
N ILE A 14 1.67 -5.10 5.43
CA ILE A 14 1.94 -5.19 3.98
C ILE A 14 3.33 -5.77 3.73
N TYR A 15 4.34 -5.40 4.52
CA TYR A 15 5.68 -5.99 4.39
C TYR A 15 5.67 -7.49 4.61
N LYS A 16 4.90 -7.99 5.59
CA LYS A 16 4.72 -9.42 5.82
C LYS A 16 4.01 -10.09 4.63
N VAL A 17 2.95 -9.49 4.10
CA VAL A 17 2.26 -10.02 2.91
C VAL A 17 3.19 -10.03 1.69
N TYR A 18 4.06 -9.03 1.56
CA TYR A 18 5.02 -8.94 0.46
C TYR A 18 5.99 -10.13 0.40
N GLU A 19 6.39 -10.69 1.55
CA GLU A 19 7.24 -11.90 1.62
C GLU A 19 6.56 -13.10 0.93
N GLU A 20 5.24 -13.16 0.98
CA GLU A 20 4.42 -14.22 0.38
C GLU A 20 4.06 -13.96 -1.10
N VAL A 21 4.46 -12.82 -1.68
CA VAL A 21 4.14 -12.47 -3.06
C VAL A 21 4.84 -13.41 -4.04
N LYS A 22 4.07 -14.02 -4.95
CA LYS A 22 4.57 -14.97 -5.95
C LYS A 22 4.66 -14.39 -7.35
N ALA A 23 3.96 -13.29 -7.63
CA ALA A 23 3.93 -12.62 -8.93
C ALA A 23 4.17 -11.12 -8.80
N ASN A 24 4.60 -10.45 -9.88
CA ASN A 24 4.78 -8.99 -9.92
C ASN A 24 5.66 -8.41 -8.79
N LYS A 25 6.64 -9.20 -8.30
CA LYS A 25 7.51 -8.87 -7.16
C LYS A 25 8.19 -7.51 -7.28
N LYS A 26 8.65 -7.11 -8.47
CA LYS A 26 9.32 -5.81 -8.69
C LYS A 26 8.38 -4.62 -8.41
N ARG A 27 7.10 -4.71 -8.78
CA ARG A 27 6.15 -3.62 -8.54
C ARG A 27 5.70 -3.60 -7.08
N CYS A 28 5.46 -4.77 -6.48
CA CYS A 28 5.16 -4.86 -5.06
C CYS A 28 6.33 -4.34 -4.20
N ALA A 29 7.59 -4.60 -4.61
CA ALA A 29 8.77 -4.05 -3.97
C ALA A 29 8.78 -2.51 -4.00
N ARG A 30 8.56 -1.91 -5.18
CA ARG A 30 8.50 -0.44 -5.33
C ARG A 30 7.39 0.18 -4.48
N LEU A 31 6.24 -0.48 -4.38
CA LEU A 31 5.18 -0.04 -3.48
C LEU A 31 5.62 -0.09 -2.01
N CYS A 32 6.31 -1.16 -1.59
CA CYS A 32 6.85 -1.28 -0.24
C CYS A 32 7.88 -0.17 0.08
N GLU A 33 8.77 0.16 -0.87
CA GLU A 33 9.71 1.29 -0.72
C GLU A 33 8.96 2.61 -0.45
N ARG A 34 7.91 2.90 -1.21
CA ARG A 34 7.07 4.09 -1.00
C ARG A 34 6.37 4.08 0.36
N LEU A 35 5.87 2.92 0.77
CA LEU A 35 5.25 2.77 2.09
C LEU A 35 6.26 2.95 3.23
N ARG A 36 7.55 2.63 3.04
CA ARG A 36 8.60 2.92 4.05
C ARG A 36 8.86 4.41 4.20
N ALA A 37 8.85 5.15 3.09
CA ALA A 37 8.93 6.61 3.14
C ALA A 37 7.74 7.20 3.92
N LEU A 38 6.53 6.72 3.64
CA LEU A 38 5.33 7.11 4.38
C LEU A 38 5.40 6.73 5.88
N GLU A 39 5.84 5.52 6.21
CA GLU A 39 6.05 5.10 7.61
C GLU A 39 7.04 6.03 8.33
N SER A 40 8.13 6.43 7.67
CA SER A 40 9.13 7.31 8.26
C SER A 40 8.53 8.70 8.57
N ALA A 41 7.81 9.29 7.61
CA ALA A 41 7.12 10.57 7.79
C ALA A 41 6.06 10.50 8.91
N LEU A 42 5.30 9.42 8.99
CA LEU A 42 4.31 9.21 10.04
C LEU A 42 4.95 9.10 11.43
N ASN A 43 6.11 8.44 11.55
CA ASN A 43 6.85 8.37 12.81
C ASN A 43 7.40 9.74 13.24
N GLU A 44 7.89 10.55 12.29
CA GLU A 44 8.32 11.93 12.57
C GLU A 44 7.15 12.79 13.06
N LEU A 45 6.01 12.73 12.38
CA LEU A 45 4.78 13.45 12.77
C LEU A 45 4.30 13.04 14.17
N LYS A 46 4.36 11.74 14.48
CA LYS A 46 4.03 11.22 15.81
C LYS A 46 4.95 11.80 16.89
N ASN A 47 6.25 11.86 16.63
CA ASN A 47 7.24 12.34 17.60
C ASN A 47 7.17 13.86 17.82
N GLN A 48 6.75 14.61 16.80
CA GLN A 48 6.65 16.06 16.84
C GLN A 48 5.28 16.55 17.36
N ASN A 49 4.36 15.63 17.70
CA ASN A 49 3.05 15.90 18.28
C ASN A 49 2.21 16.92 17.47
N TYR A 50 2.36 16.88 16.14
CA TYR A 50 1.58 17.74 15.25
C TYR A 50 0.11 17.36 15.31
N ALA A 51 -0.76 18.38 15.38
CA ALA A 51 -2.20 18.20 15.19
C ALA A 51 -2.44 17.69 13.77
N THR A 52 -2.58 16.38 13.63
CA THR A 52 -2.83 15.75 12.34
C THR A 52 -4.33 15.84 12.06
N GLN A 53 -4.71 16.31 10.88
CA GLN A 53 -6.13 16.38 10.50
C GLN A 53 -6.70 14.95 10.41
N GLU A 54 -7.80 14.70 11.13
CA GLU A 54 -8.43 13.37 11.18
C GLU A 54 -8.79 12.86 9.77
N GLU A 55 -9.28 13.74 8.91
CA GLU A 55 -9.62 13.43 7.51
C GLU A 55 -8.39 12.96 6.71
N ALA A 56 -7.22 13.60 6.90
CA ALA A 56 -5.99 13.19 6.23
C ALA A 56 -5.53 11.80 6.70
N LEU A 57 -5.67 11.48 8.00
CA LEU A 57 -5.37 10.16 8.53
C LEU A 57 -6.33 9.09 8.01
N GLU A 58 -7.62 9.42 7.86
CA GLU A 58 -8.60 8.51 7.28
C GLU A 58 -8.34 8.22 5.81
N ILE A 59 -8.03 9.25 5.01
CA ILE A 59 -7.64 9.10 3.61
C ILE A 59 -6.39 8.22 3.50
N THR A 60 -5.37 8.50 4.32
CA THR A 60 -4.12 7.74 4.34
C THR A 60 -4.38 6.28 4.70
N LEU A 61 -5.18 6.02 5.75
CA LEU A 61 -5.55 4.67 6.14
C LEU A 61 -6.23 3.92 4.99
N LYS A 62 -7.17 4.56 4.28
CA LYS A 62 -7.87 3.97 3.15
C LYS A 62 -6.90 3.62 2.01
N VAL A 63 -5.98 4.52 1.67
CA VAL A 63 -4.95 4.27 0.64
C VAL A 63 -4.06 3.08 1.02
N VAL A 64 -3.60 3.02 2.28
CA VAL A 64 -2.76 1.92 2.77
C VAL A 64 -3.53 0.58 2.78
N GLN A 65 -4.82 0.59 3.13
CA GLN A 65 -5.68 -0.60 3.06
C GLN A 65 -5.88 -1.07 1.61
N ASP A 66 -6.09 -0.16 0.67
CA ASP A 66 -6.18 -0.49 -0.76
C ASP A 66 -4.87 -1.08 -1.29
N ALA A 67 -3.73 -0.53 -0.87
CA ALA A 67 -2.40 -1.08 -1.16
C ALA A 67 -2.23 -2.50 -0.63
N LYS A 68 -2.69 -2.77 0.60
CA LYS A 68 -2.67 -4.14 1.16
C LYS A 68 -3.44 -5.13 0.29
N LYS A 69 -4.68 -4.80 -0.07
CA LYS A 69 -5.52 -5.64 -0.94
C LYS A 69 -4.83 -5.91 -2.29
N LEU A 70 -4.15 -4.89 -2.84
CA LEU A 70 -3.41 -5.06 -4.09
C LEU A 70 -2.24 -6.02 -3.94
N VAL A 71 -1.45 -5.93 -2.87
CA VAL A 71 -0.31 -6.85 -2.63
C VAL A 71 -0.81 -8.28 -2.36
N GLU A 72 -1.91 -8.44 -1.61
CA GLU A 72 -2.53 -9.74 -1.34
C GLU A 72 -2.94 -10.48 -2.61
N LYS A 73 -3.43 -9.77 -3.65
CA LYS A 73 -3.76 -10.36 -4.95
C LYS A 73 -2.57 -11.06 -5.62
N PHE A 74 -1.34 -10.63 -5.33
CA PHE A 74 -0.13 -11.21 -5.93
C PHE A 74 0.50 -12.34 -5.09
N THR A 75 -0.06 -12.68 -3.93
CA THR A 75 0.35 -13.86 -3.13
C THR A 75 -0.08 -15.19 -3.77
N THR A 76 -1.11 -15.16 -4.61
CA THR A 76 -1.63 -16.34 -5.29
C THR A 76 -1.24 -16.36 -6.77
N ALA A 77 -0.20 -17.13 -7.10
CA ALA A 77 0.29 -17.26 -8.48
C ALA A 77 -0.79 -17.72 -9.48
N LYS A 78 -1.73 -18.57 -9.04
CA LYS A 78 -2.82 -19.09 -9.89
C LYS A 78 -3.88 -18.04 -10.22
N TRP A 79 -4.24 -17.17 -9.27
CA TRP A 79 -5.19 -16.08 -9.53
C TRP A 79 -4.59 -15.07 -10.50
N TYR A 80 -3.31 -14.73 -10.33
CA TYR A 80 -2.56 -13.90 -11.27
C TYR A 80 -2.63 -14.49 -12.68
N ILE A 81 -2.21 -15.73 -12.90
CA ILE A 81 -2.24 -16.36 -14.24
C ILE A 81 -3.66 -16.39 -14.83
N LYS A 82 -4.69 -16.68 -14.02
CA LYS A 82 -6.08 -16.76 -14.46
C LYS A 82 -6.66 -15.39 -14.88
N VAL A 83 -6.36 -14.32 -14.14
CA VAL A 83 -6.84 -12.96 -14.45
C VAL A 83 -6.01 -12.31 -15.56
N TYR A 84 -4.69 -12.50 -15.56
CA TYR A 84 -3.78 -11.98 -16.58
C TYR A 84 -3.99 -12.63 -17.94
N GLY A 85 -4.30 -13.94 -17.96
CA GLY A 85 -4.53 -14.69 -19.20
C GLY A 85 -5.92 -14.47 -19.81
N ALA A 86 -6.93 -14.12 -18.99
CA ALA A 86 -8.32 -14.11 -19.44
C ALA A 86 -8.93 -12.72 -19.65
N ALA A 87 -8.37 -11.64 -19.07
CA ALA A 87 -9.11 -10.37 -18.97
C ALA A 87 -8.55 -9.20 -19.79
N THR A 88 -7.30 -8.76 -19.63
CA THR A 88 -6.97 -7.37 -20.02
C THR A 88 -5.49 -7.10 -20.21
N GLY A 89 -5.18 -6.18 -21.12
CA GLY A 89 -3.85 -5.62 -21.40
C GLY A 89 -3.17 -4.87 -20.24
N GLY A 90 -2.91 -5.55 -19.12
CA GLY A 90 -1.82 -5.23 -18.20
C GLY A 90 -2.14 -4.40 -16.94
N THR A 91 -1.40 -4.72 -15.88
CA THR A 91 -1.41 -4.12 -14.52
C THR A 91 -0.89 -2.68 -14.43
N LYS A 92 -0.89 -1.90 -15.53
CA LYS A 92 -0.40 -0.51 -15.49
C LYS A 92 -1.30 0.39 -14.64
N ASP A 93 -2.62 0.23 -14.72
CA ASP A 93 -3.55 1.18 -14.07
C ASP A 93 -3.63 1.06 -12.56
N ASP A 94 -3.73 -0.15 -11.98
CA ASP A 94 -3.95 -0.28 -10.52
C ASP A 94 -2.78 0.28 -9.68
N PHE A 95 -1.54 0.01 -10.10
CA PHE A 95 -0.36 0.57 -9.42
C PHE A 95 -0.21 2.06 -9.70
N ALA A 96 -0.58 2.54 -10.90
CA ALA A 96 -0.56 3.96 -11.23
C ALA A 96 -1.55 4.74 -10.36
N ALA A 97 -2.78 4.24 -10.20
CA ALA A 97 -3.80 4.86 -9.36
C ALA A 97 -3.40 4.95 -7.88
N ILE A 98 -2.78 3.89 -7.32
CA ILE A 98 -2.24 3.96 -5.95
C ILE A 98 -1.06 4.93 -5.88
N ASN A 99 -0.22 4.95 -6.91
CA ASN A 99 0.93 5.85 -6.97
C ASN A 99 0.53 7.33 -7.03
N GLU A 100 -0.52 7.68 -7.76
CA GLU A 100 -1.05 9.05 -7.82
C GLU A 100 -1.66 9.47 -6.48
N ARG A 101 -2.46 8.60 -5.86
CA ARG A 101 -3.06 8.87 -4.53
C ARG A 101 -2.00 9.07 -3.45
N LEU A 102 -0.92 8.28 -3.48
CA LEU A 102 0.23 8.43 -2.57
C LEU A 102 1.10 9.66 -2.87
N GLN A 103 0.96 10.31 -4.03
CA GLN A 103 1.66 11.57 -4.33
C GLN A 103 0.86 12.81 -3.88
N GLY A 104 -0.45 12.66 -3.68
CA GLY A 104 -1.36 13.73 -3.25
C GLY A 104 -1.70 13.74 -1.75
N CYS A 105 -1.10 12.84 -0.97
CA CYS A 105 -1.09 12.89 0.51
C CYS A 105 0.23 13.49 0.98
#